data_AF-A0A380JZ18-F1
#
_entry.id   AF-A0A380JZ18-F1
#
_cell.length_a   1.000
_cell.length_b   1.000
_cell.length_c   1.000
_cell.angle_alpha   90.00
_cell.angle_beta   90.00
_cell.angle_gamma   90.00
#
_symmetry.space_group_name_H-M   'P 1'
#
loop_
_entity.id
_entity.type
_entity.pdbx_description
1 polymer ?
#
loop_
_entity_poly.entity_id
_entity_poly.type
_entity_poly.pdbx_seq_one_letter_code
_entity_poly.pdbx_strand_id
1 'polypeptide(L)'
;MKFEEVPSGSYLIKGNTVIDNEEWDTLPANEKAGWYIAERRRVKVEALKVINDIIDDMVEQGYDDMDIILQENIGDEQIAKMQSVLDELFDNSAADVFHPVKLVGLDE
;
A
#
# COMPACT_ATOMS: atom_id res chain seq x y z
N MET A 1 29.73 11.86 12.06
CA MET A 1 28.33 11.38 12.15
C MET A 1 28.39 9.86 12.11
N LYS A 2 27.86 9.16 13.11
CA LYS A 2 27.71 7.71 13.09
C LYS A 2 26.25 7.41 12.83
N PHE A 3 25.96 6.59 11.82
CA PHE A 3 24.62 6.10 11.56
C PHE A 3 24.46 4.75 12.24
N GLU A 4 23.29 4.48 12.79
CA GLU A 4 22.97 3.14 13.30
C GLU A 4 23.08 2.11 12.15
N GLU A 5 23.44 0.88 12.50
CA GLU A 5 23.38 -0.23 11.55
C GLU A 5 21.93 -0.49 11.15
N VAL A 6 21.67 -0.46 9.83
CA VAL A 6 20.36 -0.79 9.28
C VAL A 6 20.28 -2.31 9.15
N PRO A 7 19.20 -2.97 9.63
CA PRO A 7 19.06 -4.40 9.49
C PRO A 7 19.07 -4.83 8.02
N SER A 8 19.78 -5.90 7.71
CA SER A 8 19.82 -6.47 6.36
C SER A 8 18.41 -6.81 5.85
N GLY A 9 18.16 -6.52 4.57
CA GLY A 9 16.85 -6.71 3.94
C GLY A 9 15.81 -5.64 4.28
N SER A 10 16.20 -4.58 5.00
CA SER A 10 15.32 -3.43 5.23
C SER A 10 15.25 -2.54 4.00
N TYR A 11 14.08 -1.94 3.81
CA TYR A 11 13.91 -0.81 2.92
C TYR A 11 14.05 0.49 3.70
N LEU A 12 14.52 1.54 3.02
CA LEU A 12 14.59 2.87 3.57
C LEU A 12 13.74 3.83 2.74
N ILE A 13 13.15 4.83 3.40
CA ILE A 13 12.32 5.86 2.75
C ILE A 13 12.75 7.26 3.15
N LYS A 14 12.75 8.17 2.17
CA LYS A 14 12.92 9.61 2.35
C LYS A 14 12.06 10.36 1.34
N GLY A 15 11.02 11.04 1.83
CA GLY A 15 10.00 11.62 0.95
C GLY A 15 9.29 10.52 0.15
N ASN A 16 9.33 10.63 -1.18
CA ASN A 16 8.74 9.64 -2.10
C ASN A 16 9.78 8.63 -2.64
N THR A 17 11.02 8.69 -2.16
CA THR A 17 12.09 7.79 -2.59
C THR A 17 12.22 6.63 -1.63
N VAL A 18 12.23 5.41 -2.18
CA VAL A 18 12.48 4.17 -1.45
C VAL A 18 13.74 3.53 -2.04
N ILE A 19 14.62 3.06 -1.17
CA ILE A 19 15.83 2.33 -1.55
C ILE A 19 15.95 1.06 -0.71
N ASP A 20 16.71 0.08 -1.18
CA ASP A 20 17.07 -1.09 -0.39
C ASP A 20 18.37 -0.88 0.42
N ASN A 21 18.78 -1.94 1.12
CA ASN A 21 20.01 -1.94 1.90
C ASN A 21 21.28 -1.79 1.06
N GLU A 22 21.31 -2.38 -0.15
CA GLU A 22 22.49 -2.33 -1.02
C GLU A 22 22.70 -0.91 -1.54
N GLU A 23 21.62 -0.25 -1.98
CA GLU A 23 21.64 1.15 -2.38
C GLU A 23 22.04 2.07 -1.23
N TRP A 24 21.51 1.84 -0.02
CA TRP A 24 21.89 2.59 1.17
C TRP A 24 23.39 2.53 1.47
N ASP A 25 24.03 1.38 1.29
CA ASP A 25 25.46 1.23 1.54
C ASP A 25 26.33 2.02 0.56
N THR A 26 25.81 2.31 -0.63
CA THR A 26 26.50 3.14 -1.63
C THR A 26 26.32 4.64 -1.41
N LEU A 27 25.34 5.06 -0.60
CA LEU A 27 25.07 6.48 -0.38
C LEU A 27 26.20 7.17 0.41
N PRO A 28 26.62 8.39 0.01
CA PRO A 28 27.60 9.15 0.76
C PRO A 28 27.00 9.65 2.08
N ALA A 29 27.85 9.79 3.11
CA ALA A 29 27.41 10.07 4.48
C ALA A 29 26.58 11.36 4.64
N ASN A 30 26.78 12.35 3.78
CA ASN A 30 26.01 13.61 3.78
C ASN A 30 24.57 13.43 3.26
N GLU A 31 24.29 12.38 2.48
CA GLU A 31 22.97 12.09 1.92
C GLU A 31 22.14 11.14 2.80
N LYS A 32 22.82 10.42 3.71
CA LYS A 32 22.22 9.48 4.66
C LYS A 32 21.34 10.14 5.73
N ALA A 33 21.44 11.46 5.94
CA ALA A 33 20.58 12.17 6.86
C ALA A 33 19.11 12.22 6.38
N GLY A 34 18.17 11.99 7.31
CA GLY A 34 16.73 12.11 7.06
C GLY A 34 16.08 10.89 6.40
N TRP A 35 16.79 9.76 6.32
CA TRP A 35 16.23 8.48 5.90
C TRP A 35 15.60 7.74 7.08
N TYR A 36 14.52 7.00 6.80
CA TYR A 36 13.84 6.15 7.77
C TYR A 36 13.90 4.70 7.32
N ILE A 37 14.03 3.76 8.25
CA ILE A 37 13.65 2.37 8.03
C ILE A 37 12.15 2.35 7.72
N ALA A 38 11.79 1.67 6.64
CA ALA A 38 10.43 1.57 6.16
C ALA A 38 9.83 0.18 6.40
N GLU A 39 8.57 0.14 6.83
CA GLU A 39 7.76 -1.06 6.79
C GLU A 39 7.09 -1.17 5.42
N ARG A 40 7.29 -2.30 4.74
CA ARG A 40 6.61 -2.64 3.49
C ARG A 40 5.26 -3.27 3.80
N ARG A 41 4.19 -2.69 3.25
CA ARG A 41 2.85 -3.27 3.28
C ARG A 41 2.31 -3.39 1.87
N ARG A 42 1.75 -4.56 1.54
CA ARG A 42 1.02 -4.75 0.30
C ARG A 42 -0.36 -4.15 0.44
N VAL A 43 -0.72 -3.21 -0.43
CA VAL A 43 -2.08 -2.68 -0.48
C VAL A 43 -3.05 -3.80 -0.82
N LYS A 44 -4.14 -3.87 -0.06
CA LYS A 44 -5.26 -4.76 -0.33
C LYS A 44 -6.47 -3.91 -0.67
N VAL A 45 -7.24 -4.38 -1.64
CA VAL A 45 -8.50 -3.77 -2.04
C VAL A 45 -9.61 -4.75 -1.70
N GLU A 46 -10.58 -4.27 -0.92
CA GLU A 46 -11.73 -5.06 -0.51
C GLU A 46 -12.78 -5.06 -1.61
N ALA A 47 -13.24 -6.24 -2.02
CA ALA A 47 -14.24 -6.40 -3.07
C ALA A 47 -15.52 -5.63 -2.76
N LEU A 48 -16.00 -5.69 -1.51
CA LEU A 48 -17.20 -4.98 -1.10
C LEU A 48 -17.08 -3.46 -1.27
N LYS A 49 -15.89 -2.90 -1.02
CA LYS A 49 -15.63 -1.48 -1.25
C LYS A 49 -15.78 -1.13 -2.72
N VAL A 50 -15.14 -1.91 -3.61
CA VAL A 50 -15.22 -1.66 -5.06
C VAL A 50 -16.64 -1.82 -5.58
N ILE A 51 -17.39 -2.81 -5.07
CA ILE A 51 -18.80 -3.01 -5.42
C ILE A 51 -19.61 -1.78 -5.01
N ASN A 52 -19.44 -1.30 -3.77
CA ASN A 52 -20.14 -0.11 -3.31
C ASN A 52 -19.75 1.13 -4.11
N ASP A 53 -18.46 1.33 -4.42
CA ASP A 53 -18.00 2.47 -5.22
C ASP A 53 -18.64 2.47 -6.63
N ILE A 54 -18.88 1.28 -7.23
CA ILE A 54 -19.59 1.15 -8.50
C ILE A 54 -21.09 1.44 -8.35
N ILE A 55 -21.70 0.95 -7.28
CA ILE A 55 -23.13 1.19 -7.00
C ILE A 55 -23.37 2.69 -6.78
N ASP A 56 -22.52 3.35 -6.01
CA ASP A 56 -22.58 4.80 -5.76
C ASP A 56 -22.45 5.59 -7.08
N ASP A 57 -21.55 5.20 -7.99
CA ASP A 57 -21.43 5.79 -9.34
C ASP A 57 -22.69 5.58 -10.19
N MET A 58 -23.38 4.44 -10.03
CA MET A 58 -24.66 4.19 -10.71
C MET A 58 -25.79 5.09 -10.15
N VAL A 59 -25.83 5.30 -8.84
CA VAL A 59 -26.76 6.25 -8.20
C VAL A 59 -26.54 7.65 -8.78
N GLU A 60 -25.29 8.11 -8.84
CA GLU A 60 -24.98 9.43 -9.44
C GLU A 60 -25.45 9.58 -10.90
N GLN A 61 -25.64 8.47 -11.61
CA GLN A 61 -26.16 8.43 -12.99
C GLN A 61 -27.70 8.35 -13.08
N GLY A 62 -28.41 8.43 -11.96
CA GLY A 62 -29.88 8.44 -11.89
C GLY A 62 -30.52 7.06 -11.76
N TYR A 63 -29.78 6.07 -11.28
CA TYR A 63 -30.27 4.71 -10.99
C TYR A 63 -30.60 4.48 -9.50
N ASP A 64 -30.94 5.55 -8.77
CA ASP A 64 -31.17 5.62 -7.30
C ASP A 64 -32.09 4.57 -6.67
N ASP A 65 -32.95 3.89 -7.45
CA ASP A 65 -33.85 2.83 -6.94
C ASP A 65 -33.39 1.41 -7.32
N MET A 66 -32.44 1.29 -8.25
CA MET A 66 -31.91 0.00 -8.72
C MET A 66 -30.63 -0.43 -7.98
N ASP A 67 -30.00 0.50 -7.25
CA ASP A 67 -28.82 0.30 -6.41
C ASP A 67 -29.08 -0.69 -5.27
N ILE A 68 -30.19 -0.52 -4.53
CA ILE A 68 -30.61 -1.36 -3.41
C ILE A 68 -30.89 -2.77 -3.92
N ILE A 69 -31.59 -2.89 -5.05
CA ILE A 69 -31.90 -4.19 -5.67
C ILE A 69 -30.60 -4.89 -6.08
N LEU A 70 -29.65 -4.17 -6.68
CA LEU A 70 -28.37 -4.75 -7.07
C LEU A 70 -27.56 -5.20 -5.85
N GLN A 71 -27.47 -4.36 -4.81
CA GLN A 71 -26.74 -4.67 -3.58
C GLN A 71 -27.31 -5.90 -2.86
N GLU A 72 -28.64 -6.03 -2.76
CA GLU A 72 -29.29 -7.17 -2.11
C GLU A 72 -29.15 -8.49 -2.90
N ASN A 73 -28.90 -8.42 -4.21
CA ASN A 73 -28.77 -9.60 -5.07
C ASN A 73 -27.32 -10.06 -5.28
N ILE A 74 -26.31 -9.28 -4.88
CA ILE A 74 -24.91 -9.71 -4.89
C ILE A 74 -24.66 -10.56 -3.64
N GLY A 75 -24.58 -11.87 -3.83
CA GLY A 75 -24.32 -12.82 -2.75
C GLY A 75 -22.83 -12.92 -2.38
N ASP A 76 -22.58 -13.51 -1.22
CA ASP A 76 -21.23 -13.75 -0.67
C ASP A 76 -20.30 -14.50 -1.63
N GLU A 77 -20.84 -15.42 -2.44
CA GLU A 77 -20.06 -16.18 -3.41
C GLU A 77 -19.49 -15.27 -4.52
N GLN A 78 -20.28 -14.31 -5.00
CA GLN A 78 -19.83 -13.35 -6.02
C GLN A 78 -18.79 -12.39 -5.43
N ILE A 79 -19.00 -11.93 -4.19
CA ILE A 79 -18.05 -11.09 -3.46
C ILE A 79 -16.72 -11.82 -3.29
N ALA A 80 -16.75 -13.10 -2.88
CA ALA A 80 -15.54 -13.90 -2.71
C ALA A 80 -14.78 -14.13 -4.03
N LYS A 81 -15.50 -14.35 -5.14
CA LYS A 81 -14.88 -14.46 -6.47
C LYS A 81 -14.17 -13.17 -6.87
N MET A 82 -14.82 -12.02 -6.65
CA MET A 82 -14.20 -10.72 -6.92
C MET A 82 -12.98 -10.49 -6.03
N GLN A 83 -13.07 -10.85 -4.74
CA GLN A 83 -11.94 -10.72 -3.82
C GLN A 83 -10.73 -11.53 -4.29
N SER A 84 -10.94 -12.76 -4.78
CA SER A 84 -9.84 -13.57 -5.32
C SER A 84 -9.15 -12.92 -6.53
N VAL A 85 -9.92 -12.26 -7.41
CA VAL A 85 -9.35 -11.54 -8.55
C VAL A 85 -8.58 -10.30 -8.11
N LEU A 86 -9.12 -9.56 -7.13
CA LEU A 86 -8.41 -8.40 -6.56
C LEU A 86 -7.13 -8.84 -5.85
N ASP A 87 -7.16 -9.91 -5.07
CA ASP A 87 -5.97 -10.44 -4.41
C ASP A 87 -4.89 -10.82 -5.43
N GLU A 88 -5.25 -11.49 -6.52
CA GLU A 88 -4.31 -11.82 -7.61
C GLU A 88 -3.76 -10.56 -8.30
N LEU A 89 -4.61 -9.60 -8.64
CA LEU A 89 -4.20 -8.35 -9.28
C LEU A 89 -3.23 -7.53 -8.42
N PHE A 90 -3.43 -7.54 -7.10
CA PHE A 90 -2.60 -6.79 -6.16
C PHE A 90 -1.47 -7.64 -5.56
N ASP A 91 -1.31 -8.91 -5.95
CA ASP A 91 -0.14 -9.71 -5.55
C ASP A 91 1.11 -9.42 -6.39
N ASN A 92 1.46 -8.15 -6.52
CA ASN A 92 2.73 -7.73 -7.13
C ASN A 92 3.36 -6.52 -6.41
N SER A 93 4.65 -6.28 -6.67
CA SER A 93 5.42 -5.23 -5.99
C SER A 93 4.98 -3.80 -6.32
N ALA A 94 4.22 -3.56 -7.39
CA ALA A 94 3.68 -2.22 -7.67
C ALA A 94 2.60 -1.80 -6.66
N ALA A 95 2.03 -2.75 -5.93
CA ALA A 95 1.11 -2.49 -4.83
C ALA A 95 1.80 -2.42 -3.45
N ASP A 96 3.14 -2.50 -3.39
CA ASP A 96 3.88 -2.28 -2.14
C ASP A 96 3.89 -0.78 -1.79
N VAL A 97 3.51 -0.48 -0.55
CA VAL A 97 3.58 0.86 0.04
C VAL A 97 4.54 0.81 1.23
N PHE A 98 5.35 1.86 1.35
CA PHE A 98 6.40 1.96 2.35
C PHE A 98 6.05 3.06 3.33
N HIS A 99 6.02 2.73 4.62
CA HIS A 99 5.75 3.67 5.69
C HIS A 99 6.98 3.86 6.57
N PRO A 100 7.38 5.11 6.89
CA PRO A 100 8.52 5.35 7.78
C PRO A 100 8.19 4.85 9.19
N VAL A 101 9.11 4.07 9.78
CA VAL A 101 8.94 3.51 11.13
C VAL A 101 9.98 4.07 12.09
N LYS A 102 11.25 4.12 11.69
CA LYS A 102 12.36 4.56 12.54
C LYS A 102 13.33 5.41 11.75
N LEU A 103 13.69 6.59 12.26
CA LEU A 103 14.73 7.42 11.65
C LEU A 103 16.08 6.71 11.75
N VAL A 104 16.83 6.65 10.65
CA VAL A 104 18.20 6.11 10.64
C VAL A 104 19.15 7.20 11.12
N GLY A 105 19.40 7.20 12.43
CA GLY A 105 20.42 8.03 13.09
C GLY A 105 19.96 9.43 13.50
N LEU A 106 19.74 9.57 14.81
CA LEU A 106 20.34 10.56 15.70
C LEU A 106 20.23 9.98 17.11
N ASP A 107 21.18 9.11 17.49
CA ASP A 107 21.50 8.98 18.91
C ASP A 107 22.33 10.23 19.26
N GLU A 108 21.87 10.99 20.27
CA GLU A 108 22.59 12.15 20.81
C GLU A 108 24.01 11.82 21.28
#